data_AF-A0A955DWC3-F1
#
_entry.id   AF-A0A955DWC3-F1
#
_cell.length_a   1.000
_cell.length_b   1.000
_cell.length_c   1.000
_cell.angle_alpha   90.00
_cell.angle_beta   90.00
_cell.angle_gamma   90.00
#
_symmetry.space_group_name_H-M   'P 1'
#
loop_
_entity.id
_entity.type
_entity.pdbx_description
1 polymer ?
#
loop_
_entity_poly.entity_id
_entity_poly.type
_entity_poly.pdbx_seq_one_letter_code
_entity_poly.pdbx_strand_id
1 'polypeptide(L)'
;MPRSAPCRLTASIAAGFLLDALLLTGCAATAPTPGGISVIEGQETATPAIPMGDRATIRRVLDIARHDSRVMDDLTYICTTFGPRLTGSTAAEDAGRWALDQFESWGLSNAHMQPWGELGVRFDRLESTGEIVSKKRGRGSDDEDEWETDRELEFTTLAWTRGTDGPVVGRVVRMPESIDAVDPEALSGAWVLVPAAYGGRRGVRSIGFEMRERLDLRHSIRTGAYDPFADPEPEEWNGTINYGGEELPLKFLPQRDDAGVITGGRLTISGPYDGPIENVAQEDKTLTFDWPTPHMTSKIELAIDDKKLTGKADGEYAISLEETVPQDQHAMTRASDQILARVLEAEPAGFLSASLDERVWTTRPNNWRDITVADVPRDIEINVRRSDYDAINSRLADGQEVDARFNLHHVLTEGPIAVYNTIAEIRGVTKPDEVVIVSAHLDSWNGPGSQGTTDNGTGSSVVL
;
A
#
# COMPACT_ATOMS: atom_id res chain seq x y z
N MET A 1 -11.39 2.07 52.08
CA MET A 1 -10.66 0.94 52.70
C MET A 1 -11.28 -0.36 52.20
N PRO A 2 -10.52 -1.40 51.86
CA PRO A 2 -9.09 -1.45 51.56
C PRO A 2 -8.79 -1.71 50.06
N ARG A 3 -7.61 -1.21 49.66
CA ARG A 3 -6.89 -1.51 48.42
C ARG A 3 -5.97 -2.70 48.67
N SER A 4 -5.87 -3.63 47.71
CA SER A 4 -4.85 -4.67 47.69
C SER A 4 -3.58 -4.15 47.00
N ALA A 5 -2.45 -4.24 47.70
CA ALA A 5 -1.09 -3.94 47.25
C ALA A 5 -0.23 -5.23 47.35
N PRO A 6 1.04 -5.27 46.88
CA PRO A 6 1.56 -6.35 46.04
C PRO A 6 2.51 -7.32 46.75
N CYS A 7 2.72 -8.47 46.11
CA CYS A 7 3.62 -9.54 46.54
C CYS A 7 5.07 -9.22 46.12
N ARG A 8 5.99 -9.16 47.09
CA ARG A 8 7.45 -9.13 46.90
C ARG A 8 8.00 -10.52 47.23
N LEU A 9 8.78 -11.12 46.33
CA LEU A 9 9.61 -12.28 46.64
C LEU A 9 11.06 -11.85 46.89
N THR A 10 11.57 -12.24 48.05
CA THR A 10 12.92 -11.98 48.59
C THR A 10 13.95 -12.95 48.02
N ALA A 11 15.14 -12.44 47.68
CA ALA A 11 16.33 -13.23 47.39
C ALA A 11 17.08 -13.58 48.69
N SER A 12 17.47 -14.85 48.85
CA SER A 12 18.39 -15.29 49.91
C SER A 12 19.77 -15.61 49.32
N ILE A 13 20.78 -14.98 49.89
CA ILE A 13 22.20 -15.26 49.70
C ILE A 13 22.62 -16.29 50.76
N ALA A 14 23.35 -17.33 50.36
CA ALA A 14 24.16 -18.14 51.27
C ALA A 14 25.52 -18.42 50.62
N ALA A 15 26.58 -17.98 51.29
CA ALA A 15 27.97 -18.26 50.98
C ALA A 15 28.48 -19.44 51.81
N GLY A 16 29.37 -20.26 51.25
CA GLY A 16 30.10 -21.32 51.95
C GLY A 16 31.27 -21.82 51.12
N PHE A 17 32.48 -21.71 51.68
CA PHE A 17 33.80 -21.85 51.07
C PHE A 17 34.35 -23.29 51.03
N LEU A 18 35.22 -23.53 50.03
CA LEU A 18 36.45 -24.37 49.96
C LEU A 18 36.42 -25.89 50.24
N LEU A 19 36.84 -26.70 49.26
CA LEU A 19 38.15 -27.39 49.28
C LEU A 19 38.54 -27.96 47.91
N ASP A 20 39.79 -27.72 47.49
CA ASP A 20 40.48 -28.26 46.31
C ASP A 20 40.69 -29.78 46.36
N ALA A 21 40.55 -30.46 45.21
CA ALA A 21 41.24 -31.71 44.90
C ALA A 21 41.44 -31.91 43.39
N LEU A 22 42.70 -31.72 42.98
CA LEU A 22 43.47 -32.24 41.83
C LEU A 22 42.81 -33.11 40.74
N LEU A 23 43.00 -32.62 39.50
CA LEU A 23 43.58 -33.27 38.30
C LEU A 23 42.86 -34.40 37.51
N LEU A 24 42.79 -34.11 36.20
CA LEU A 24 42.96 -34.97 35.01
C LEU A 24 41.70 -35.46 34.24
N THR A 25 41.59 -34.83 33.05
CA THR A 25 41.15 -35.36 31.75
C THR A 25 39.70 -35.76 31.55
N GLY A 26 39.01 -34.97 30.73
CA GLY A 26 37.73 -35.31 30.11
C GLY A 26 37.15 -34.12 29.37
N CYS A 27 37.77 -33.73 28.25
CA CYS A 27 37.16 -32.81 27.30
C CYS A 27 35.80 -33.38 26.85
N ALA A 28 34.71 -32.78 27.31
CA ALA A 28 33.48 -32.72 26.53
C ALA A 28 33.29 -31.26 26.16
N ALA A 29 33.85 -30.88 25.02
CA ALA A 29 33.55 -29.61 24.40
C ALA A 29 32.03 -29.55 24.18
N THR A 30 31.35 -28.66 24.89
CA THR A 30 30.02 -28.21 24.50
C THR A 30 30.15 -27.65 23.09
N ALA A 31 29.38 -28.20 22.15
CA ALA A 31 29.35 -27.71 20.78
C ALA A 31 29.07 -26.19 20.79
N PRO A 32 29.86 -25.37 20.09
CA PRO A 32 29.57 -23.95 19.99
C PRO A 32 28.21 -23.78 19.30
N THR A 33 27.30 -23.05 19.95
CA THR A 33 26.08 -22.52 19.33
C THR A 33 26.48 -21.85 18.00
N PRO A 34 25.74 -22.01 16.89
CA PRO A 34 26.15 -21.43 15.61
C PRO A 34 26.30 -19.92 15.76
N GLY A 35 27.54 -19.44 15.79
CA GLY A 35 27.86 -18.02 15.71
C GLY A 35 27.38 -17.50 14.35
N GLY A 36 26.92 -16.25 14.31
CA GLY A 36 26.50 -15.64 13.04
C GLY A 36 27.55 -15.84 11.94
N ILE A 37 27.10 -15.94 10.70
CA ILE A 37 27.97 -15.99 9.52
C ILE A 37 28.21 -14.56 9.07
N SER A 38 29.47 -14.19 8.84
CA SER A 38 29.88 -12.91 8.23
C SER A 38 30.38 -13.17 6.82
N VAL A 39 30.02 -12.30 5.87
CA VAL A 39 30.57 -12.35 4.51
C VAL A 39 31.75 -11.38 4.45
N ILE A 40 32.97 -11.92 4.34
CA ILE A 40 34.20 -11.15 4.20
C ILE A 40 34.78 -11.49 2.83
N GLU A 41 34.97 -10.48 1.97
CA GLU A 41 35.48 -10.66 0.60
C GLU A 41 34.68 -11.69 -0.22
N GLY A 42 33.36 -11.75 -0.02
CA GLY A 42 32.47 -12.68 -0.71
C GLY A 42 32.51 -14.11 -0.18
N GLN A 43 33.24 -14.39 0.90
CA GLN A 43 33.27 -15.70 1.55
C GLN A 43 32.52 -15.72 2.88
N GLU A 44 31.73 -16.78 3.10
CA GLU A 44 31.10 -17.05 4.39
C GLU A 44 32.17 -17.46 5.40
N THR A 45 32.29 -16.68 6.47
CA THR A 45 33.24 -16.88 7.56
C THR A 45 32.51 -16.84 8.90
N ALA A 46 33.08 -17.48 9.91
CA ALA A 46 32.60 -17.31 11.27
C ALA A 46 32.74 -15.84 11.67
N THR A 47 31.69 -15.24 12.24
CA THR A 47 31.73 -13.82 12.65
C THR A 47 32.93 -13.57 13.54
N PRO A 48 33.88 -12.71 13.13
CA PRO A 48 35.05 -12.42 13.92
C PRO A 48 34.64 -11.78 15.25
N ALA A 49 35.41 -12.02 16.30
CA ALA A 49 35.21 -11.32 17.56
C ALA A 49 35.53 -9.83 17.35
N ILE A 50 34.50 -9.01 17.13
CA ILE A 50 34.64 -7.55 17.07
C ILE A 50 34.74 -7.06 18.52
N PRO A 51 35.92 -6.62 19.00
CA PRO A 51 36.04 -6.10 20.35
C PRO A 51 35.17 -4.85 20.45
N MET A 52 34.27 -4.81 21.44
CA MET A 52 33.63 -3.56 21.81
C MET A 52 34.71 -2.53 22.16
N GLY A 53 34.44 -1.25 21.85
CA GLY A 53 35.35 -0.14 22.16
C GLY A 53 35.79 -0.13 23.63
N ASP A 54 36.80 0.67 23.95
CA ASP A 54 37.31 0.70 25.32
C ASP A 54 36.18 1.05 26.31
N ARG A 55 36.20 0.39 27.49
CA ARG A 55 35.12 0.52 28.47
C ARG A 55 34.94 1.95 28.99
N ALA A 56 35.97 2.80 28.93
CA ALA A 56 35.86 4.17 29.39
C ALA A 56 35.08 5.02 28.38
N THR A 57 35.35 4.86 27.08
CA THR A 57 34.59 5.51 26.00
C THR A 57 33.14 5.04 26.00
N ILE A 58 32.89 3.73 26.10
CA ILE A 58 31.51 3.22 26.19
C ILE A 58 30.75 3.85 27.36
N ARG A 59 31.39 3.94 28.54
CA ARG A 59 30.77 4.60 29.70
C ARG A 59 30.48 6.07 29.47
N ARG A 60 31.37 6.82 28.79
CA ARG A 60 31.13 8.23 28.46
C ARG A 60 29.93 8.39 27.53
N VAL A 61 29.82 7.56 26.49
CA VAL A 61 28.65 7.56 25.59
C VAL A 61 27.37 7.26 26.35
N LEU A 62 27.39 6.23 27.21
CA LEU A 62 26.23 5.89 28.06
C LEU A 62 25.90 6.98 29.09
N ASP A 63 26.89 7.73 29.55
CA ASP A 63 26.69 8.85 30.49
C ASP A 63 26.00 10.03 29.81
N ILE A 64 26.43 10.41 28.60
CA ILE A 64 25.76 11.41 27.76
C ILE A 64 24.32 11.00 27.50
N ALA A 65 24.09 9.75 27.07
CA ALA A 65 22.74 9.25 26.81
C ALA A 65 21.82 9.26 28.05
N ARG A 66 22.37 9.23 29.27
CA ARG A 66 21.59 9.24 30.52
C ARG A 66 21.38 10.62 31.11
N HIS A 67 22.31 11.54 30.91
CA HIS A 67 22.35 12.80 31.64
C HIS A 67 22.32 14.05 30.75
N ASP A 68 22.57 13.93 29.45
CA ASP A 68 22.59 15.03 28.47
C ASP A 68 22.01 14.57 27.12
N SER A 69 20.88 13.85 27.16
CA SER A 69 20.20 13.36 25.95
C SER A 69 19.40 14.49 25.28
N ARG A 70 19.58 14.66 23.96
CA ARG A 70 18.87 15.64 23.13
C ARG A 70 17.65 15.07 22.39
N VAL A 71 17.44 13.77 22.48
CA VAL A 71 16.38 13.04 21.75
C VAL A 71 15.01 13.71 21.89
N MET A 72 14.62 14.13 23.10
CA MET A 72 13.30 14.74 23.31
C MET A 72 13.21 16.17 22.77
N ASP A 73 14.32 16.92 22.76
CA ASP A 73 14.37 18.27 22.21
C ASP A 73 14.24 18.21 20.68
N ASP A 74 15.03 17.34 20.05
CA ASP A 74 15.00 17.13 18.60
C ASP A 74 13.66 16.56 18.14
N LEU A 75 13.12 15.58 18.87
CA LEU A 75 11.81 15.01 18.58
C LEU A 75 10.71 16.07 18.66
N THR A 76 10.75 16.91 19.71
CA THR A 76 9.79 18.01 19.85
C THR A 76 9.93 18.96 18.67
N TYR A 77 11.16 19.38 18.34
CA TYR A 77 11.41 20.33 17.26
C TYR A 77 10.91 19.81 15.91
N ILE A 78 11.28 18.59 15.50
CA ILE A 78 10.86 18.07 14.19
C ILE A 78 9.34 17.88 14.10
N CYS A 79 8.69 17.48 15.20
CA CYS A 79 7.25 17.28 15.25
C CYS A 79 6.48 18.61 15.31
N THR A 80 6.97 19.65 15.98
CA THR A 80 6.23 20.92 16.06
C THR A 80 6.52 21.86 14.91
N THR A 81 7.71 21.76 14.29
CA THR A 81 8.14 22.66 13.22
C THR A 81 7.73 22.14 11.85
N PHE A 82 7.98 20.86 11.58
CA PHE A 82 7.66 20.25 10.28
C PHE A 82 6.39 19.41 10.32
N GLY A 83 6.01 18.91 11.50
CA GLY A 83 4.85 18.04 11.65
C GLY A 83 4.99 16.77 10.82
N PRO A 84 3.96 16.34 10.09
CA PRO A 84 4.07 15.20 9.21
C PRO A 84 4.96 15.49 8.00
N ARG A 85 5.84 14.54 7.68
CA ARG A 85 6.91 14.70 6.67
C ARG A 85 6.76 13.66 5.57
N LEU A 86 5.69 13.72 4.78
CA LEU A 86 5.44 12.73 3.72
C LEU A 86 6.60 12.67 2.73
N THR A 87 6.99 11.47 2.27
CA THR A 87 8.05 11.30 1.27
C THR A 87 7.85 12.24 0.07
N GLY A 88 8.83 13.09 -0.22
CA GLY A 88 8.78 14.05 -1.33
C GLY A 88 7.88 15.28 -1.15
N SER A 89 7.25 15.43 0.02
CA SER A 89 6.60 16.68 0.45
C SER A 89 7.62 17.78 0.75
N THR A 90 7.13 19.02 0.81
CA THR A 90 7.94 20.17 1.20
C THR A 90 8.46 20.01 2.63
N ALA A 91 7.61 19.55 3.55
CA ALA A 91 7.98 19.31 4.95
C ALA A 91 9.09 18.25 5.13
N ALA A 92 9.10 17.20 4.31
CA ALA A 92 10.15 16.19 4.35
C ALA A 92 11.49 16.72 3.83
N GLU A 93 11.48 17.52 2.76
CA GLU A 93 12.69 18.16 2.24
C GLU A 93 13.27 19.15 3.24
N ASP A 94 12.42 20.00 3.83
CA ASP A 94 12.84 21.00 4.83
C ASP A 94 13.37 20.34 6.11
N ALA A 95 12.78 19.23 6.55
CA ALA A 95 13.31 18.46 7.67
C ALA A 95 14.69 17.84 7.34
N GLY A 96 14.90 17.37 6.11
CA GLY A 96 16.19 16.88 5.64
C GLY A 96 17.26 17.98 5.65
N ARG A 97 16.91 19.19 5.19
CA ARG A 97 17.80 20.36 5.26
C ARG A 97 18.13 20.75 6.70
N TRP A 98 17.15 20.71 7.60
CA TRP A 98 17.41 20.96 9.02
C TRP A 98 18.35 19.91 9.63
N ALA A 99 18.18 18.62 9.30
CA ALA A 99 19.08 17.57 9.77
C ALA A 99 20.51 17.77 9.23
N LEU A 100 20.64 18.22 7.98
CA LEU A 100 21.93 18.60 7.40
C LEU A 100 22.59 19.73 8.20
N ASP A 101 21.83 20.80 8.50
CA ASP A 101 22.32 21.92 9.31
C ASP A 101 22.80 21.45 10.71
N GLN A 102 22.10 20.50 11.32
CA GLN A 102 22.52 19.91 12.60
C GLN A 102 23.88 19.21 12.46
N PHE A 103 24.01 18.33 11.46
CA PHE A 103 25.27 17.62 11.19
C PHE A 103 26.45 18.56 10.96
N GLU A 104 26.25 19.62 10.19
CA GLU A 104 27.27 20.65 9.96
C GLU A 104 27.63 21.39 11.24
N SER A 105 26.63 21.77 12.05
CA SER A 105 26.85 22.47 13.32
C SER A 105 27.64 21.64 14.34
N TRP A 106 27.51 20.32 14.29
CA TRP A 106 28.24 19.37 15.14
C TRP A 106 29.65 19.05 14.60
N GLY A 107 30.00 19.56 13.42
CA GLY A 107 31.29 19.35 12.79
C GLY A 107 31.46 17.96 12.18
N LEU A 108 30.36 17.29 11.81
CA LEU A 108 30.43 16.05 11.06
C LEU A 108 31.00 16.29 9.65
N SER A 109 31.69 15.30 9.13
CA SER A 109 32.29 15.36 7.80
C SER A 109 31.33 14.80 6.74
N ASN A 110 31.55 15.18 5.47
CA ASN A 110 30.76 14.71 4.33
C ASN A 110 29.24 14.86 4.51
N ALA A 111 28.80 15.94 5.19
CA ALA A 111 27.38 16.23 5.37
C ALA A 111 26.77 16.67 4.03
N HIS A 112 25.78 15.93 3.52
CA HIS A 112 25.08 16.27 2.27
C HIS A 112 23.71 15.59 2.16
N MET A 113 22.85 16.15 1.31
CA MET A 113 21.62 15.49 0.86
C MET A 113 21.89 14.70 -0.42
N GLN A 114 21.81 13.38 -0.34
CA GLN A 114 22.03 12.47 -1.46
C GLN A 114 20.69 12.08 -2.11
N PRO A 115 20.45 12.43 -3.39
CA PRO A 115 19.24 11.99 -4.07
C PRO A 115 19.27 10.46 -4.28
N TRP A 116 18.16 9.79 -3.99
CA TRP A 116 17.99 8.34 -4.22
C TRP A 116 16.92 8.01 -5.27
N GLY A 117 16.17 9.00 -5.71
CA GLY A 117 15.14 8.86 -6.73
C GLY A 117 14.40 10.16 -6.99
N GLU A 118 13.38 10.08 -7.83
CA GLU A 118 12.50 11.19 -8.18
C GLU A 118 11.03 10.76 -8.07
N LEU A 119 10.14 11.71 -7.82
CA LEU A 119 8.69 11.54 -7.87
C LEU A 119 8.11 12.38 -9.00
N GLY A 120 7.11 11.87 -9.70
CA GLY A 120 6.37 12.61 -10.73
C GLY A 120 5.52 13.75 -10.17
N VAL A 121 5.08 13.66 -8.90
CA VAL A 121 4.30 14.71 -8.22
C VAL A 121 4.71 14.84 -6.76
N ARG A 122 4.97 16.07 -6.31
CA ARG A 122 4.99 16.43 -4.89
C ARG A 122 3.58 16.70 -4.40
N PHE A 123 3.27 16.13 -3.24
CA PHE A 123 1.98 16.26 -2.57
C PHE A 123 2.16 16.89 -1.20
N ASP A 124 1.58 18.07 -1.02
CA ASP A 124 1.44 18.72 0.29
C ASP A 124 -0.04 18.74 0.68
N ARG A 125 -0.37 18.07 1.79
CA ARG A 125 -1.70 18.11 2.39
C ARG A 125 -1.75 19.22 3.42
N LEU A 126 -2.56 20.23 3.16
CA LEU A 126 -2.82 21.33 4.08
C LEU A 126 -4.10 21.06 4.87
N GLU A 127 -4.45 22.00 5.74
CA GLU A 127 -5.64 21.93 6.58
C GLU A 127 -6.90 21.75 5.71
N SER A 128 -7.60 20.65 5.95
CA SER A 128 -8.80 20.27 5.20
C SER A 128 -9.94 20.03 6.17
N THR A 129 -11.14 20.46 5.81
CA THR A 129 -12.32 20.40 6.68
C THR A 129 -13.38 19.47 6.09
N GLY A 130 -14.14 18.81 6.96
CA GLY A 130 -15.18 17.86 6.60
C GLY A 130 -16.24 17.84 7.67
N GLU A 131 -17.51 17.86 7.26
CA GLU A 131 -18.62 17.93 8.19
C GLU A 131 -19.93 17.46 7.55
N ILE A 132 -20.84 17.03 8.41
CA ILE A 132 -22.25 16.88 8.08
C ILE A 132 -22.94 18.21 8.35
N VAL A 133 -23.72 18.66 7.37
CA VAL A 133 -24.40 19.93 7.39
C VAL A 133 -25.90 19.75 7.19
N SER A 134 -26.67 20.66 7.77
CA SER A 134 -28.09 20.78 7.53
C SER A 134 -28.43 22.17 7.01
N LYS A 135 -29.42 22.23 6.12
CA LYS A 135 -29.89 23.47 5.53
C LYS A 135 -30.85 24.17 6.50
N LYS A 136 -30.43 25.29 7.09
CA LYS A 136 -31.33 26.12 7.89
C LYS A 136 -32.08 27.07 6.97
N ARG A 137 -33.41 26.99 6.97
CA ARG A 137 -34.22 27.92 6.20
C ARG A 137 -34.08 29.32 6.82
N GLY A 138 -33.57 30.28 6.04
CA GLY A 138 -33.54 31.68 6.42
C GLY A 138 -34.91 32.18 6.90
N ARG A 139 -34.94 33.11 7.85
CA ARG A 139 -36.19 33.60 8.45
C ARG A 139 -36.91 34.63 7.57
N GLY A 140 -36.25 35.14 6.52
CA GLY A 140 -36.80 36.06 5.52
C GLY A 140 -36.68 35.56 4.08
N SER A 141 -37.35 36.23 3.15
CA SER A 141 -37.29 35.96 1.70
C SER A 141 -35.95 36.33 1.05
N ASP A 142 -35.14 37.13 1.77
CA ASP A 142 -33.89 37.71 1.28
C ASP A 142 -32.66 37.09 2.00
N ASP A 143 -32.90 36.14 2.92
CA ASP A 143 -31.83 35.42 3.62
C ASP A 143 -31.34 34.28 2.72
N GLU A 144 -30.03 34.26 2.44
CA GLU A 144 -29.38 33.11 1.79
C GLU A 144 -29.51 31.87 2.67
N ASP A 145 -29.50 30.70 2.03
CA ASP A 145 -29.52 29.43 2.75
C ASP A 145 -28.23 29.27 3.57
N GLU A 146 -28.35 29.35 4.90
CA GLU A 146 -27.25 29.10 5.81
C GLU A 146 -27.12 27.59 6.08
N TRP A 147 -25.92 27.07 5.84
CA TRP A 147 -25.55 25.69 6.19
C TRP A 147 -25.04 25.67 7.63
N GLU A 148 -25.70 24.90 8.50
CA GLU A 148 -25.31 24.70 9.88
C GLU A 148 -24.58 23.36 10.04
N THR A 149 -23.46 23.37 10.76
CA THR A 149 -22.69 22.15 11.05
C THR A 149 -23.42 21.31 12.09
N ASP A 150 -23.87 20.13 11.69
CA ASP A 150 -24.46 19.15 12.61
C ASP A 150 -23.37 18.34 13.31
N ARG A 151 -22.27 18.05 12.59
CA ARG A 151 -21.15 17.24 13.09
C ARG A 151 -19.89 17.51 12.27
N GLU A 152 -18.80 17.84 12.96
CA GLU A 152 -17.46 17.81 12.38
C GLU A 152 -16.97 16.37 12.20
N LEU A 153 -16.29 16.11 11.08
CA LEU A 153 -15.76 14.80 10.71
C LEU A 153 -14.24 14.80 10.83
N GLU A 154 -13.70 13.70 11.37
CA GLU A 154 -12.28 13.39 11.18
C GLU A 154 -12.16 12.37 10.05
N PHE A 155 -11.33 12.71 9.07
CA PHE A 155 -11.28 11.99 7.81
C PHE A 155 -9.91 12.06 7.17
N THR A 156 -9.58 11.11 6.30
CA THR A 156 -8.39 11.17 5.45
C THR A 156 -8.75 10.91 3.99
N THR A 157 -7.86 11.31 3.09
CA THR A 157 -7.82 10.84 1.70
C THR A 157 -6.58 9.96 1.49
N LEU A 158 -6.47 9.34 0.32
CA LEU A 158 -5.17 8.90 -0.16
C LEU A 158 -4.26 10.13 -0.36
N ALA A 159 -2.97 10.00 -0.07
CA ALA A 159 -1.99 11.00 -0.45
C ALA A 159 -1.80 10.99 -1.98
N TRP A 160 -1.28 12.07 -2.57
CA TRP A 160 -1.17 12.23 -4.03
C TRP A 160 -2.50 12.21 -4.79
N THR A 161 -3.63 12.50 -4.13
CA THR A 161 -4.92 12.74 -4.80
C THR A 161 -5.23 14.22 -4.90
N ARG A 162 -6.12 14.60 -5.81
CA ARG A 162 -6.59 15.99 -5.92
C ARG A 162 -7.30 16.45 -4.64
N GLY A 163 -7.25 17.76 -4.43
CA GLY A 163 -8.10 18.45 -3.46
C GLY A 163 -9.42 18.88 -4.11
N THR A 164 -10.12 19.81 -3.47
CA THR A 164 -11.32 20.45 -4.03
C THR A 164 -11.04 21.92 -4.34
N ASP A 165 -11.70 22.47 -5.35
CA ASP A 165 -11.67 23.91 -5.66
C ASP A 165 -12.62 24.68 -4.73
N GLY A 166 -12.28 24.69 -3.44
CA GLY A 166 -13.13 25.23 -2.37
C GLY A 166 -14.11 24.21 -1.78
N PRO A 167 -15.05 24.65 -0.91
CA PRO A 167 -16.00 23.76 -0.27
C PRO A 167 -16.99 23.12 -1.26
N VAL A 168 -17.09 21.80 -1.22
CA VAL A 168 -18.05 21.01 -1.99
C VAL A 168 -19.13 20.48 -1.05
N VAL A 169 -20.35 20.95 -1.24
CA VAL A 169 -21.54 20.49 -0.52
C VAL A 169 -22.34 19.56 -1.44
N GLY A 170 -22.70 18.38 -0.93
CA GLY A 170 -23.50 17.42 -1.68
C GLY A 170 -24.34 16.55 -0.77
N ARG A 171 -25.46 16.05 -1.28
CA ARG A 171 -26.27 15.08 -0.58
C ARG A 171 -25.52 13.77 -0.42
N VAL A 172 -25.63 13.14 0.73
CA VAL A 172 -25.10 11.79 0.95
C VAL A 172 -26.12 10.77 0.47
N VAL A 173 -25.72 9.95 -0.50
CA VAL A 173 -26.58 8.90 -1.08
C VAL A 173 -25.88 7.56 -0.92
N ARG A 174 -26.61 6.51 -0.53
CA ARG A 174 -26.04 5.16 -0.44
C ARG A 174 -25.63 4.68 -1.84
N MET A 175 -24.50 3.98 -1.92
CA MET A 175 -24.17 3.22 -3.13
C MET A 175 -25.36 2.33 -3.53
N PRO A 176 -25.85 2.39 -4.78
CA PRO A 176 -26.92 1.52 -5.25
C PRO A 176 -26.55 0.04 -5.12
N GLU A 177 -27.52 -0.81 -4.79
CA GLU A 177 -27.32 -2.26 -4.65
C GLU A 177 -27.52 -3.03 -5.97
N SER A 178 -28.09 -2.37 -6.99
CA SER A 178 -28.31 -2.92 -8.32
C SER A 178 -28.29 -1.83 -9.38
N ILE A 179 -28.13 -2.22 -10.65
CA ILE A 179 -28.17 -1.30 -11.79
C ILE A 179 -29.53 -0.58 -11.89
N ASP A 180 -30.62 -1.30 -11.64
CA ASP A 180 -31.98 -0.73 -11.69
C ASP A 180 -32.23 0.28 -10.56
N ALA A 181 -31.46 0.23 -9.48
CA ALA A 181 -31.53 1.17 -8.36
C ALA A 181 -30.67 2.43 -8.58
N VAL A 182 -29.93 2.51 -9.70
CA VAL A 182 -29.14 3.71 -10.02
C VAL A 182 -30.08 4.83 -10.46
N ASP A 183 -30.09 5.91 -9.69
CA ASP A 183 -30.77 7.16 -10.02
C ASP A 183 -29.72 8.24 -10.35
N PRO A 184 -29.49 8.55 -11.63
CA PRO A 184 -28.49 9.54 -12.04
C PRO A 184 -28.77 10.95 -11.50
N GLU A 185 -30.04 11.33 -11.33
CA GLU A 185 -30.40 12.65 -10.83
C GLU A 185 -30.06 12.78 -9.34
N ALA A 186 -30.30 11.72 -8.56
CA ALA A 186 -29.95 11.70 -7.15
C ALA A 186 -28.44 11.63 -6.91
N LEU A 187 -27.68 11.02 -7.83
CA LEU A 187 -26.23 10.82 -7.70
C LEU A 187 -25.40 11.99 -8.21
N SER A 188 -25.94 12.83 -9.10
CA SER A 188 -25.19 13.96 -9.66
C SER A 188 -24.81 14.98 -8.57
N GLY A 189 -23.51 15.21 -8.40
CA GLY A 189 -22.98 16.06 -7.32
C GLY A 189 -23.16 15.50 -5.90
N ALA A 190 -23.57 14.24 -5.75
CA ALA A 190 -23.75 13.61 -4.44
C ALA A 190 -22.44 13.04 -3.88
N TRP A 191 -22.37 12.90 -2.56
CA TRP A 191 -21.37 12.11 -1.86
C TRP A 191 -21.88 10.67 -1.72
N VAL A 192 -21.27 9.73 -2.45
CA VAL A 192 -21.72 8.33 -2.49
C VAL A 192 -21.15 7.55 -1.30
N LEU A 193 -22.02 7.10 -0.40
CA LEU A 193 -21.64 6.31 0.77
C LEU A 193 -21.36 4.86 0.36
N VAL A 194 -20.08 4.51 0.36
CA VAL A 194 -19.57 3.16 0.04
C VAL A 194 -19.90 2.20 1.17
N PRO A 195 -20.47 1.01 0.89
CA PRO A 195 -20.74 0.02 1.91
C PRO A 195 -19.47 -0.37 2.66
N ALA A 196 -19.50 -0.30 3.99
CA ALA A 196 -18.37 -0.73 4.80
C ALA A 196 -18.17 -2.26 4.69
N ALA A 197 -16.95 -2.69 4.35
CA ALA A 197 -16.60 -4.11 4.29
C ALA A 197 -16.48 -4.69 5.70
N TYR A 198 -17.47 -5.47 6.14
CA TYR A 198 -17.51 -6.05 7.49
C TYR A 198 -16.82 -7.41 7.64
N GLY A 199 -16.12 -7.91 6.61
CA GLY A 199 -15.49 -9.23 6.66
C GLY A 199 -14.25 -9.36 5.76
N GLY A 200 -13.18 -9.94 6.33
CA GLY A 200 -11.99 -10.36 5.58
C GLY A 200 -10.71 -9.61 5.98
N ARG A 201 -9.76 -10.34 6.57
CA ARG A 201 -8.41 -9.89 7.03
C ARG A 201 -8.41 -8.77 8.07
N ARG A 202 -8.19 -9.16 9.33
CA ARG A 202 -7.89 -8.23 10.44
C ARG A 202 -6.50 -7.59 10.21
N GLY A 203 -6.43 -6.27 10.04
CA GLY A 203 -5.16 -5.52 10.11
C GLY A 203 -5.16 -4.18 9.37
N VAL A 204 -4.20 -3.31 9.72
CA VAL A 204 -3.99 -1.96 9.16
C VAL A 204 -3.84 -1.97 7.63
N ARG A 205 -3.40 -3.08 7.05
CA ARG A 205 -3.18 -3.22 5.59
C ARG A 205 -4.47 -3.40 4.77
N SER A 206 -5.63 -3.72 5.36
CA SER A 206 -6.83 -4.02 4.55
C SER A 206 -7.54 -2.76 4.04
N ILE A 207 -7.84 -1.76 4.87
CA ILE A 207 -8.58 -0.54 4.45
C ILE A 207 -7.82 0.24 3.39
N GLY A 208 -6.53 0.49 3.64
CA GLY A 208 -5.70 1.25 2.72
C GLY A 208 -5.47 0.54 1.40
N PHE A 209 -5.58 -0.79 1.37
CA PHE A 209 -5.58 -1.58 0.15
C PHE A 209 -6.92 -1.41 -0.58
N GLU A 210 -8.05 -1.55 0.10
CA GLU A 210 -9.37 -1.36 -0.50
C GLU A 210 -9.58 0.04 -1.12
N MET A 211 -9.10 1.11 -0.47
CA MET A 211 -9.16 2.45 -1.04
C MET A 211 -8.35 2.57 -2.33
N ARG A 212 -7.20 1.88 -2.42
CA ARG A 212 -6.36 1.87 -3.64
C ARG A 212 -7.07 1.14 -4.77
N GLU A 213 -7.58 -0.06 -4.50
CA GLU A 213 -8.29 -0.86 -5.49
C GLU A 213 -9.51 -0.12 -6.02
N ARG A 214 -10.29 0.55 -5.14
CA ARG A 214 -11.41 1.40 -5.58
C ARG A 214 -10.96 2.59 -6.41
N LEU A 215 -9.85 3.25 -6.04
CA LEU A 215 -9.32 4.37 -6.82
C LEU A 215 -8.89 3.92 -8.21
N ASP A 216 -8.12 2.83 -8.29
CA ASP A 216 -7.60 2.28 -9.54
C ASP A 216 -8.73 1.80 -10.45
N LEU A 217 -9.74 1.12 -9.89
CA LEU A 217 -10.94 0.69 -10.62
C LEU A 217 -11.74 1.87 -11.18
N ARG A 218 -12.00 2.89 -10.36
CA ARG A 218 -12.69 4.10 -10.84
C ARG A 218 -11.90 4.79 -11.96
N HIS A 219 -10.58 4.89 -11.78
CA HIS A 219 -9.70 5.50 -12.77
C HIS A 219 -9.66 4.71 -14.08
N SER A 220 -9.59 3.37 -14.03
CA SER A 220 -9.58 2.51 -15.23
C SER A 220 -10.90 2.57 -15.99
N ILE A 221 -12.04 2.61 -15.30
CA ILE A 221 -13.36 2.81 -15.92
C ILE A 221 -13.42 4.17 -16.61
N ARG A 222 -13.01 5.24 -15.92
CA ARG A 222 -13.09 6.60 -16.47
C ARG A 222 -12.15 6.87 -17.64
N THR A 223 -11.01 6.19 -17.69
CA THR A 223 -10.06 6.28 -18.82
C THR A 223 -10.40 5.32 -19.96
N GLY A 224 -11.39 4.43 -19.77
CA GLY A 224 -11.75 3.39 -20.72
C GLY A 224 -10.73 2.24 -20.77
N ALA A 225 -9.77 2.19 -19.85
CA ALA A 225 -8.83 1.07 -19.72
C ALA A 225 -9.52 -0.21 -19.23
N TYR A 226 -10.67 -0.08 -18.56
CA TYR A 226 -11.54 -1.18 -18.18
C TYR A 226 -13.00 -0.84 -18.52
N ASP A 227 -13.66 -1.69 -19.31
CA ASP A 227 -15.09 -1.58 -19.59
C ASP A 227 -15.84 -2.75 -18.91
N PRO A 228 -16.62 -2.49 -17.84
CA PRO A 228 -17.37 -3.54 -17.14
C PRO A 228 -18.58 -4.07 -17.95
N PHE A 229 -18.93 -3.41 -19.05
CA PHE A 229 -19.96 -3.87 -19.97
C PHE A 229 -19.39 -4.68 -21.14
N ALA A 230 -18.11 -4.54 -21.47
CA ALA A 230 -17.45 -5.33 -22.51
C ALA A 230 -17.42 -6.81 -22.14
N ASP A 231 -17.72 -7.69 -23.09
CA ASP A 231 -17.68 -9.15 -22.90
C ASP A 231 -16.38 -9.58 -22.21
N PRO A 232 -16.45 -10.55 -21.28
CA PRO A 232 -15.29 -10.91 -20.47
C PRO A 232 -14.07 -11.20 -21.36
N GLU A 233 -12.89 -10.79 -20.88
CA GLU A 233 -11.59 -11.27 -21.38
C GLU A 233 -11.70 -12.76 -21.71
N PRO A 234 -11.07 -13.23 -22.80
CA PRO A 234 -11.33 -14.54 -23.33
C PRO A 234 -11.17 -15.64 -22.28
N GLU A 235 -12.08 -16.62 -22.35
CA GLU A 235 -12.11 -17.84 -21.54
C GLU A 235 -10.69 -18.33 -21.23
N GLU A 236 -10.30 -18.40 -19.96
CA GLU A 236 -9.01 -18.98 -19.60
C GLU A 236 -9.12 -20.50 -19.57
N TRP A 237 -8.20 -21.18 -20.24
CA TRP A 237 -8.13 -22.63 -20.26
C TRP A 237 -6.87 -23.07 -19.53
N ASN A 238 -7.01 -23.92 -18.51
CA ASN A 238 -5.88 -24.41 -17.71
C ASN A 238 -5.83 -25.94 -17.77
N GLY A 239 -4.61 -26.48 -17.75
CA GLY A 239 -4.42 -27.92 -17.72
C GLY A 239 -2.96 -28.31 -17.86
N THR A 240 -2.67 -29.37 -18.59
CA THR A 240 -1.33 -29.94 -18.66
C THR A 240 -0.94 -30.37 -20.07
N ILE A 241 0.38 -30.41 -20.31
CA ILE A 241 1.02 -31.07 -21.43
C ILE A 241 1.98 -32.14 -20.90
N ASN A 242 1.89 -33.37 -21.43
CA ASN A 242 2.79 -34.46 -21.07
C ASN A 242 4.02 -34.43 -21.97
N TYR A 243 5.16 -34.01 -21.42
CA TYR A 243 6.45 -33.95 -22.10
C TYR A 243 7.38 -35.04 -21.54
N GLY A 244 7.62 -36.11 -22.32
CA GLY A 244 8.55 -37.17 -21.93
C GLY A 244 8.20 -37.94 -20.64
N GLY A 245 6.90 -37.96 -20.25
CA GLY A 245 6.42 -38.60 -19.03
C GLY A 245 6.20 -37.65 -17.84
N GLU A 246 6.53 -36.36 -17.99
CA GLU A 246 6.27 -35.31 -16.99
C GLU A 246 5.08 -34.45 -17.41
N GLU A 247 4.14 -34.17 -16.48
CA GLU A 247 3.01 -33.27 -16.73
C GLU A 247 3.39 -31.83 -16.37
N LEU A 248 3.54 -30.99 -17.39
CA LEU A 248 3.82 -29.56 -17.22
C LEU A 248 2.52 -28.76 -17.28
N PRO A 249 2.35 -27.73 -16.43
CA PRO A 249 1.17 -26.89 -16.46
C PRO A 249 1.13 -26.05 -17.73
N LEU A 250 -0.03 -26.03 -18.38
CA LEU A 250 -0.31 -25.36 -19.64
C LEU A 250 -1.50 -24.42 -19.45
N LYS A 251 -1.35 -23.18 -19.91
CA LYS A 251 -2.39 -22.15 -19.92
C LYS A 251 -2.64 -21.69 -21.35
N PHE A 252 -3.90 -21.62 -21.73
CA PHE A 252 -4.35 -21.16 -23.04
C PHE A 252 -5.35 -20.01 -22.92
N LEU A 253 -5.10 -18.94 -23.65
CA LEU A 253 -5.92 -17.75 -23.75
C LEU A 253 -6.33 -17.57 -25.23
N PRO A 254 -7.44 -18.17 -25.68
CA PRO A 254 -7.92 -18.04 -27.06
C PRO A 254 -8.36 -16.60 -27.36
N GLN A 255 -8.35 -16.19 -28.61
CA GLN A 255 -9.07 -15.01 -29.09
C GLN A 255 -10.13 -15.50 -30.07
N ARG A 256 -11.36 -15.05 -29.88
CA ARG A 256 -12.51 -15.42 -30.73
C ARG A 256 -12.94 -14.23 -31.58
N ASP A 257 -13.51 -14.50 -32.74
CA ASP A 257 -14.26 -13.51 -33.51
C ASP A 257 -15.72 -13.38 -33.02
N ASP A 258 -16.49 -12.48 -33.63
CA ASP A 258 -17.89 -12.21 -33.30
C ASP A 258 -18.82 -13.45 -33.50
N ALA A 259 -18.35 -14.47 -34.23
CA ALA A 259 -19.07 -15.73 -34.44
C ALA A 259 -18.67 -16.82 -33.43
N GLY A 260 -17.76 -16.52 -32.51
CA GLY A 260 -17.26 -17.43 -31.47
C GLY A 260 -16.17 -18.39 -31.96
N VAL A 261 -15.61 -18.19 -33.16
CA VAL A 261 -14.56 -19.04 -33.73
C VAL A 261 -13.20 -18.57 -33.19
N ILE A 262 -12.35 -19.51 -32.75
CA ILE A 262 -11.00 -19.20 -32.27
C ILE A 262 -10.16 -18.81 -33.48
N THR A 263 -9.72 -17.55 -33.53
CA THR A 263 -8.93 -16.96 -34.61
C THR A 263 -7.50 -16.62 -34.20
N GLY A 264 -7.22 -16.63 -32.89
CA GLY A 264 -5.93 -16.26 -32.32
C GLY A 264 -5.81 -16.71 -30.87
N GLY A 265 -4.78 -16.22 -30.18
CA GLY A 265 -4.58 -16.49 -28.76
C GLY A 265 -3.12 -16.58 -28.32
N ARG A 266 -2.93 -17.00 -27.08
CA ARG A 266 -1.63 -17.20 -26.45
C ARG A 266 -1.61 -18.53 -25.71
N LEU A 267 -0.52 -19.27 -25.85
CA LEU A 267 -0.31 -20.53 -25.14
C LEU A 267 0.98 -20.41 -24.31
N THR A 268 0.92 -20.85 -23.05
CA THR A 268 1.99 -20.67 -22.06
C THR A 268 2.22 -21.95 -21.28
N ILE A 269 3.46 -22.42 -21.20
CA ILE A 269 3.90 -23.46 -20.25
C ILE A 269 4.74 -22.79 -19.15
N SER A 270 4.68 -23.26 -17.91
CA SER A 270 5.55 -22.74 -16.85
C SER A 270 7.03 -22.83 -17.24
N GLY A 271 7.73 -21.68 -17.28
CA GLY A 271 9.13 -21.58 -17.71
C GLY A 271 9.31 -20.54 -18.83
N PRO A 272 10.32 -20.67 -19.70
CA PRO A 272 10.61 -19.71 -20.77
C PRO A 272 9.73 -19.87 -22.02
N TYR A 273 8.75 -20.79 -21.99
CA TYR A 273 7.94 -21.16 -23.15
C TYR A 273 6.60 -20.46 -23.12
N ASP A 274 6.58 -19.24 -23.65
CA ASP A 274 5.41 -18.38 -23.73
C ASP A 274 5.40 -17.69 -25.10
N GLY A 275 4.27 -17.75 -25.80
CA GLY A 275 4.18 -17.23 -27.16
C GLY A 275 2.77 -17.15 -27.73
N PRO A 276 2.56 -16.28 -28.74
CA PRO A 276 1.29 -16.25 -29.47
C PRO A 276 1.08 -17.55 -30.24
N ILE A 277 -0.17 -17.86 -30.57
CA ILE A 277 -0.48 -18.91 -31.55
C ILE A 277 -0.60 -18.29 -32.95
N GLU A 278 -0.17 -19.01 -33.97
CA GLU A 278 -0.17 -18.58 -35.36
C GLU A 278 -0.86 -19.63 -36.24
N ASN A 279 -1.24 -19.26 -37.47
CA ASN A 279 -1.85 -20.17 -38.45
C ASN A 279 -3.06 -20.95 -37.89
N VAL A 280 -3.91 -20.25 -37.15
CA VAL A 280 -5.07 -20.84 -36.47
C VAL A 280 -6.14 -21.24 -37.49
N ALA A 281 -6.58 -22.48 -37.41
CA ALA A 281 -7.73 -22.99 -38.14
C ALA A 281 -8.61 -23.83 -37.21
N GLN A 282 -9.89 -23.48 -37.14
CA GLN A 282 -10.90 -24.24 -36.42
C GLN A 282 -11.90 -24.82 -37.43
N GLU A 283 -11.87 -26.14 -37.60
CA GLU A 283 -12.80 -26.89 -38.45
C GLU A 283 -13.68 -27.77 -37.55
N ASP A 284 -14.97 -27.49 -37.51
CA ASP A 284 -15.95 -28.13 -36.62
C ASP A 284 -15.50 -28.13 -35.13
N LYS A 285 -15.16 -29.32 -34.62
CA LYS A 285 -14.69 -29.55 -33.23
C LYS A 285 -13.18 -29.77 -33.17
N THR A 286 -12.42 -29.33 -34.17
CA THR A 286 -10.96 -29.48 -34.19
C THR A 286 -10.31 -28.11 -34.35
N LEU A 287 -9.44 -27.77 -33.40
CA LEU A 287 -8.61 -26.57 -33.39
C LEU A 287 -7.17 -26.96 -33.74
N THR A 288 -6.62 -26.31 -34.75
CA THR A 288 -5.22 -26.47 -35.15
C THR A 288 -4.52 -25.12 -35.18
N PHE A 289 -3.28 -25.07 -34.70
CA PHE A 289 -2.44 -23.87 -34.77
C PHE A 289 -0.96 -24.22 -34.63
N ASP A 290 -0.11 -23.32 -35.08
CA ASP A 290 1.32 -23.35 -34.85
C ASP A 290 1.66 -22.53 -33.58
N TRP A 291 2.49 -23.08 -32.71
CA TRP A 291 2.94 -22.42 -31.49
C TRP A 291 4.45 -22.17 -31.54
N PRO A 292 4.89 -20.97 -31.98
CA PRO A 292 6.30 -20.58 -31.98
C PRO A 292 6.80 -20.29 -30.56
N THR A 293 7.84 -21.00 -30.15
CA THR A 293 8.61 -20.76 -28.93
C THR A 293 10.05 -20.37 -29.29
N PRO A 294 10.87 -19.83 -28.37
CA PRO A 294 12.23 -19.39 -28.66
C PRO A 294 13.16 -20.45 -29.29
N HIS A 295 12.81 -21.73 -29.18
CA HIS A 295 13.63 -22.85 -29.62
C HIS A 295 13.03 -23.68 -30.76
N MET A 296 11.70 -23.66 -30.94
CA MET A 296 11.00 -24.42 -31.98
C MET A 296 9.57 -23.91 -32.18
N THR A 297 8.98 -24.26 -33.32
CA THR A 297 7.54 -24.10 -33.57
C THR A 297 6.88 -25.47 -33.49
N SER A 298 5.97 -25.66 -32.53
CA SER A 298 5.21 -26.90 -32.37
C SER A 298 3.85 -26.80 -33.05
N LYS A 299 3.40 -27.87 -33.68
CA LYS A 299 2.05 -27.98 -34.26
C LYS A 299 1.09 -28.54 -33.22
N ILE A 300 0.05 -27.79 -32.92
CA ILE A 300 -0.95 -28.18 -31.93
C ILE A 300 -2.24 -28.56 -32.63
N GLU A 301 -2.79 -29.71 -32.26
CA GLU A 301 -4.11 -30.18 -32.71
C GLU A 301 -4.93 -30.57 -31.47
N LEU A 302 -6.05 -29.87 -31.24
CA LEU A 302 -6.93 -30.05 -30.09
C LEU A 302 -8.36 -30.33 -30.56
N ALA A 303 -8.98 -31.36 -29.99
CA ALA A 303 -10.41 -31.57 -30.09
C ALA A 303 -11.15 -30.71 -29.06
N ILE A 304 -12.21 -30.04 -29.51
CA ILE A 304 -13.09 -29.18 -28.72
C ILE A 304 -14.30 -29.99 -28.26
N ASP A 305 -14.42 -30.20 -26.95
CA ASP A 305 -15.57 -30.84 -26.31
C ASP A 305 -16.12 -29.95 -25.19
N ASP A 306 -16.99 -29.02 -25.56
CA ASP A 306 -17.56 -27.97 -24.70
C ASP A 306 -16.50 -27.25 -23.86
N LYS A 307 -16.28 -27.71 -22.62
CA LYS A 307 -15.34 -27.14 -21.64
C LYS A 307 -13.99 -27.84 -21.58
N LYS A 308 -13.69 -28.73 -22.53
CA LYS A 308 -12.41 -29.45 -22.59
C LYS A 308 -11.77 -29.34 -23.96
N LEU A 309 -10.47 -29.05 -23.97
CA LEU A 309 -9.61 -29.19 -25.14
C LEU A 309 -8.67 -30.36 -24.89
N THR A 310 -8.73 -31.38 -25.74
CA THR A 310 -7.84 -32.54 -25.62
C THR A 310 -7.18 -32.83 -26.94
N GLY A 311 -5.88 -33.08 -26.94
CA GLY A 311 -5.18 -33.34 -28.20
C GLY A 311 -3.69 -33.52 -28.01
N LYS A 312 -2.91 -33.09 -28.99
CA LYS A 312 -1.46 -33.29 -28.99
C LYS A 312 -0.67 -32.13 -29.56
N ALA A 313 0.53 -31.96 -29.03
CA ALA A 313 1.63 -31.20 -29.62
C ALA A 313 2.51 -32.14 -30.47
N ASP A 314 2.76 -31.77 -31.73
CA ASP A 314 3.62 -32.49 -32.69
C ASP A 314 3.26 -33.97 -32.88
N GLY A 315 2.01 -34.35 -32.59
CA GLY A 315 1.52 -35.74 -32.63
C GLY A 315 2.05 -36.64 -31.49
N GLU A 316 2.91 -36.11 -30.62
CA GLU A 316 3.64 -36.86 -29.60
C GLU A 316 3.15 -36.53 -28.18
N TYR A 317 3.09 -35.25 -27.82
CA TYR A 317 2.86 -34.79 -26.46
C TYR A 317 1.39 -34.54 -26.18
N ALA A 318 0.79 -35.30 -25.26
CA ALA A 318 -0.64 -35.18 -24.96
C ALA A 318 -0.95 -33.86 -24.23
N ILE A 319 -1.98 -33.15 -24.69
CA ILE A 319 -2.49 -31.91 -24.10
C ILE A 319 -3.90 -32.17 -23.58
N SER A 320 -4.19 -31.70 -22.37
CA SER A 320 -5.53 -31.66 -21.79
C SER A 320 -5.72 -30.33 -21.08
N LEU A 321 -6.66 -29.53 -21.55
CA LEU A 321 -7.06 -28.25 -20.96
C LEU A 321 -8.54 -28.30 -20.62
N GLU A 322 -8.90 -27.68 -19.50
CA GLU A 322 -10.29 -27.45 -19.13
C GLU A 322 -10.55 -25.96 -19.06
N GLU A 323 -11.73 -25.55 -19.52
CA GLU A 323 -12.19 -24.16 -19.45
C GLU A 323 -12.33 -23.81 -17.97
N THR A 324 -11.41 -22.98 -17.48
CA THR A 324 -11.55 -22.34 -16.20
C THR A 324 -12.32 -21.06 -16.43
N VAL A 325 -13.64 -21.14 -16.30
CA VAL A 325 -14.40 -19.93 -16.00
C VAL A 325 -13.83 -19.39 -14.69
N PRO A 326 -13.48 -18.10 -14.57
CA PRO A 326 -13.22 -17.49 -13.27
C PRO A 326 -14.54 -17.51 -12.47
N GLN A 327 -14.89 -18.66 -11.88
CA GLN A 327 -16.24 -18.92 -11.39
C GLN A 327 -16.53 -18.15 -10.10
N ASP A 328 -17.69 -17.51 -10.10
CA ASP A 328 -18.40 -16.81 -9.02
C ASP A 328 -17.85 -15.48 -8.51
N GLN A 329 -16.55 -15.33 -8.28
CA GLN A 329 -16.03 -14.04 -7.80
C GLN A 329 -16.14 -12.95 -8.87
N HIS A 330 -15.80 -13.24 -10.13
CA HIS A 330 -15.82 -12.24 -11.19
C HIS A 330 -17.23 -11.82 -11.63
N ALA A 331 -18.25 -12.68 -11.53
CA ALA A 331 -19.62 -12.31 -11.90
C ALA A 331 -20.23 -11.30 -10.90
N MET A 332 -20.03 -11.51 -9.59
CA MET A 332 -20.44 -10.56 -8.56
C MET A 332 -19.60 -9.27 -8.60
N THR A 333 -18.28 -9.39 -8.82
CA THR A 333 -17.39 -8.24 -9.01
C THR A 333 -17.84 -7.42 -10.22
N ARG A 334 -18.11 -8.05 -11.37
CA ARG A 334 -18.55 -7.38 -12.59
C ARG A 334 -19.91 -6.68 -12.43
N ALA A 335 -20.88 -7.29 -11.73
CA ALA A 335 -22.13 -6.60 -11.43
C ALA A 335 -21.90 -5.35 -10.57
N SER A 336 -21.01 -5.42 -9.58
CA SER A 336 -20.62 -4.28 -8.74
C SER A 336 -19.89 -3.20 -9.55
N ASP A 337 -19.04 -3.60 -10.49
CA ASP A 337 -18.29 -2.71 -11.38
C ASP A 337 -19.21 -2.02 -12.39
N GLN A 338 -20.26 -2.71 -12.87
CA GLN A 338 -21.30 -2.12 -13.73
C GLN A 338 -22.13 -1.08 -12.97
N ILE A 339 -22.49 -1.34 -11.71
CA ILE A 339 -23.14 -0.34 -10.86
C ILE A 339 -22.20 0.86 -10.69
N LEU A 340 -20.93 0.62 -10.36
CA LEU A 340 -19.94 1.68 -10.22
C LEU A 340 -19.79 2.49 -11.51
N ALA A 341 -19.76 1.87 -12.68
CA ALA A 341 -19.71 2.60 -13.95
C ALA A 341 -20.92 3.53 -14.14
N ARG A 342 -22.14 3.07 -13.84
CA ARG A 342 -23.34 3.93 -13.87
C ARG A 342 -23.31 5.04 -12.83
N VAL A 343 -22.76 4.78 -11.65
CA VAL A 343 -22.53 5.82 -10.63
C VAL A 343 -21.54 6.86 -11.15
N LEU A 344 -20.44 6.45 -11.79
CA LEU A 344 -19.43 7.38 -12.33
C LEU A 344 -19.98 8.23 -13.49
N GLU A 345 -20.86 7.67 -14.32
CA GLU A 345 -21.58 8.39 -15.39
C GLU A 345 -22.46 9.53 -14.85
N ALA A 346 -23.01 9.40 -13.64
CA ALA A 346 -23.83 10.43 -13.00
C ALA A 346 -23.01 11.63 -12.48
N GLU A 347 -21.67 11.53 -12.48
CA GLU A 347 -20.74 12.55 -11.97
C GLU A 347 -21.01 12.95 -10.51
N PRO A 348 -20.79 12.03 -9.55
CA PRO A 348 -20.90 12.33 -8.13
C PRO A 348 -19.79 13.30 -7.69
N ALA A 349 -20.02 14.02 -6.60
CA ALA A 349 -19.00 14.87 -5.97
C ALA A 349 -17.81 14.04 -5.44
N GLY A 350 -18.09 12.82 -4.98
CA GLY A 350 -17.06 11.87 -4.53
C GLY A 350 -17.66 10.74 -3.71
N PHE A 351 -16.79 10.03 -3.00
CA PHE A 351 -17.14 8.81 -2.26
C PHE A 351 -16.80 8.95 -0.78
N LEU A 352 -17.67 8.44 0.09
CA LEU A 352 -17.45 8.35 1.54
C LEU A 352 -17.27 6.89 1.92
N SER A 353 -16.14 6.55 2.54
CA SER A 353 -15.87 5.21 3.06
C SER A 353 -15.58 5.23 4.56
N ALA A 354 -15.69 4.08 5.22
CA ALA A 354 -15.45 3.94 6.65
C ALA A 354 -14.05 3.42 6.94
N SER A 355 -13.44 3.89 8.02
CA SER A 355 -12.36 3.15 8.67
C SER A 355 -12.93 1.93 9.43
N LEU A 356 -12.05 0.99 9.80
CA LEU A 356 -12.44 -0.19 10.60
C LEU A 356 -12.83 0.18 12.03
N ASP A 357 -12.21 1.22 12.58
CA ASP A 357 -12.39 1.72 13.95
C ASP A 357 -12.24 3.25 13.97
N GLU A 358 -12.05 3.86 15.14
CA GLU A 358 -11.94 5.32 15.27
C GLU A 358 -10.63 5.91 14.73
N ARG A 359 -9.72 5.10 14.17
CA ARG A 359 -8.48 5.57 13.53
C ARG A 359 -8.67 5.70 12.02
N VAL A 360 -8.47 6.90 11.50
CA VAL A 360 -8.34 7.14 10.06
C VAL A 360 -6.90 6.88 9.62
N TRP A 361 -6.73 6.15 8.52
CA TRP A 361 -5.41 5.72 8.05
C TRP A 361 -5.09 6.34 6.69
N THR A 362 -4.04 7.15 6.62
CA THR A 362 -3.53 7.64 5.34
C THR A 362 -2.65 6.59 4.68
N THR A 363 -2.76 6.55 3.36
CA THR A 363 -2.02 5.64 2.48
C THR A 363 -1.86 6.33 1.11
N ARG A 364 -1.26 5.64 0.16
CA ARG A 364 -0.92 6.09 -1.19
C ARG A 364 -1.72 5.35 -2.26
N PRO A 365 -1.81 5.86 -3.50
CA PRO A 365 -2.12 5.08 -4.70
C PRO A 365 -1.06 4.04 -5.04
N ASN A 366 -1.35 3.13 -5.98
CA ASN A 366 -0.41 2.08 -6.40
C ASN A 366 0.79 2.64 -7.19
N ASN A 367 0.55 3.55 -8.14
CA ASN A 367 1.54 4.17 -9.03
C ASN A 367 2.07 5.54 -8.56
N TRP A 368 1.92 5.88 -7.29
CA TRP A 368 2.20 7.23 -6.74
C TRP A 368 3.59 7.82 -7.04
N ARG A 369 4.61 7.00 -7.33
CA ARG A 369 5.96 7.49 -7.66
C ARG A 369 6.04 8.07 -9.06
N ASP A 370 5.32 7.44 -9.99
CA ASP A 370 5.43 7.69 -11.43
C ASP A 370 4.23 8.48 -11.97
N ILE A 371 3.26 8.80 -11.09
CA ILE A 371 2.08 9.59 -11.44
C ILE A 371 2.47 11.00 -11.85
N THR A 372 1.84 11.51 -12.91
CA THR A 372 1.94 12.92 -13.32
C THR A 372 0.75 13.72 -12.77
N VAL A 373 0.83 15.05 -12.75
CA VAL A 373 -0.32 15.87 -12.30
C VAL A 373 -1.55 15.64 -13.19
N ALA A 374 -1.33 15.42 -14.48
CA ALA A 374 -2.38 15.12 -15.45
C ALA A 374 -3.08 13.78 -15.15
N ASP A 375 -2.32 12.78 -14.72
CA ASP A 375 -2.82 11.42 -14.47
C ASP A 375 -3.39 11.23 -13.06
N VAL A 376 -3.25 12.20 -12.15
CA VAL A 376 -3.88 12.11 -10.81
C VAL A 376 -5.39 11.92 -10.96
N PRO A 377 -5.96 10.79 -10.49
CA PRO A 377 -7.37 10.49 -10.66
C PRO A 377 -8.26 11.63 -10.14
N ARG A 378 -9.30 11.93 -10.91
CA ARG A 378 -10.26 12.98 -10.56
C ARG A 378 -11.16 12.63 -9.38
N ASP A 379 -11.42 11.35 -9.17
CA ASP A 379 -12.36 10.93 -8.14
C ASP A 379 -11.78 11.08 -6.74
N ILE A 380 -12.58 11.69 -5.87
CA ILE A 380 -12.24 11.92 -4.48
C ILE A 380 -12.91 10.84 -3.64
N GLU A 381 -12.12 10.19 -2.78
CA GLU A 381 -12.66 9.32 -1.74
C GLU A 381 -12.18 9.78 -0.36
N ILE A 382 -13.14 9.93 0.54
CA ILE A 382 -12.97 10.42 1.89
C ILE A 382 -13.26 9.28 2.85
N ASN A 383 -12.23 8.86 3.59
CA ASN A 383 -12.36 7.84 4.61
C ASN A 383 -12.59 8.51 5.96
N VAL A 384 -13.79 8.34 6.52
CA VAL A 384 -14.19 8.89 7.82
C VAL A 384 -14.04 7.85 8.93
N ARG A 385 -13.98 8.31 10.19
CA ARG A 385 -14.04 7.39 11.35
C ARG A 385 -15.27 6.50 11.30
N ARG A 386 -15.17 5.33 11.92
CA ARG A 386 -16.28 4.38 11.94
C ARG A 386 -17.54 4.96 12.60
N SER A 387 -17.42 5.62 13.74
CA SER A 387 -18.56 6.26 14.40
C SER A 387 -19.22 7.36 13.57
N ASP A 388 -18.45 8.08 12.75
CA ASP A 388 -18.96 9.10 11.84
C ASP A 388 -19.75 8.47 10.70
N TYR A 389 -19.20 7.43 10.08
CA TYR A 389 -19.90 6.63 9.07
C TYR A 389 -21.21 6.06 9.61
N ASP A 390 -21.19 5.44 10.80
CA ASP A 390 -22.37 4.83 11.41
C ASP A 390 -23.45 5.88 11.71
N ALA A 391 -23.06 7.10 12.11
CA ALA A 391 -23.98 8.22 12.34
C ALA A 391 -24.63 8.73 11.05
N ILE A 392 -23.89 8.76 9.93
CA ILE A 392 -24.44 9.10 8.61
C ILE A 392 -25.40 7.99 8.17
N ASN A 393 -24.94 6.74 8.23
CA ASN A 393 -25.68 5.55 7.81
C ASN A 393 -26.99 5.38 8.59
N SER A 394 -26.99 5.65 9.90
CA SER A 394 -28.21 5.60 10.73
C SER A 394 -29.26 6.60 10.27
N ARG A 395 -28.88 7.86 10.00
CA ARG A 395 -29.81 8.90 9.55
C ARG A 395 -30.42 8.56 8.19
N LEU A 396 -29.59 8.06 7.27
CA LEU A 396 -30.07 7.58 5.97
C LEU A 396 -31.03 6.39 6.12
N ALA A 397 -30.80 5.49 7.08
CA ALA A 397 -31.71 4.37 7.36
C ALA A 397 -33.06 4.84 7.92
N ASP A 398 -33.08 5.95 8.66
CA ASP A 398 -34.28 6.61 9.16
C ASP A 398 -35.01 7.44 8.07
N GLY A 399 -34.50 7.45 6.83
CA GLY A 399 -35.06 8.21 5.71
C GLY A 399 -34.80 9.72 5.81
N GLN A 400 -33.82 10.15 6.61
CA GLN A 400 -33.43 11.55 6.70
C GLN A 400 -32.50 11.93 5.54
N GLU A 401 -32.68 13.15 5.04
CA GLU A 401 -31.69 13.76 4.15
C GLU A 401 -30.46 14.18 4.95
N VAL A 402 -29.29 13.86 4.43
CA VAL A 402 -27.99 14.18 5.04
C VAL A 402 -27.13 14.80 3.97
N ASP A 403 -26.59 15.99 4.23
CA ASP A 403 -25.64 16.63 3.33
C ASP A 403 -24.26 16.65 3.99
N ALA A 404 -23.22 16.55 3.17
CA ALA A 404 -21.84 16.63 3.63
C ALA A 404 -21.09 17.73 2.90
N ARG A 405 -20.26 18.46 3.63
CA ARG A 405 -19.40 19.53 3.13
C ARG A 405 -17.94 19.17 3.35
N PHE A 406 -17.16 19.16 2.27
CA PHE A 406 -15.71 18.93 2.33
C PHE A 406 -14.94 20.01 1.60
N ASN A 407 -13.82 20.43 2.18
CA ASN A 407 -12.90 21.40 1.61
C ASN A 407 -11.49 20.82 1.74
N LEU A 408 -10.94 20.28 0.64
CA LEU A 408 -9.69 19.53 0.62
C LEU A 408 -8.58 20.39 0.05
N HIS A 409 -7.66 20.83 0.91
CA HIS A 409 -6.56 21.71 0.51
C HIS A 409 -5.33 20.87 0.21
N HIS A 410 -5.26 20.34 -1.00
CA HIS A 410 -4.11 19.60 -1.49
C HIS A 410 -3.35 20.41 -2.53
N VAL A 411 -2.03 20.53 -2.36
CA VAL A 411 -1.14 21.16 -3.33
C VAL A 411 -0.38 20.06 -4.07
N LEU A 412 -0.58 20.02 -5.39
CA LEU A 412 0.14 19.13 -6.30
C LEU A 412 1.16 19.96 -7.06
N THR A 413 2.44 19.64 -6.90
CA THR A 413 3.53 20.26 -7.66
C THR A 413 4.09 19.24 -8.64
N GLU A 414 4.12 19.61 -9.93
CA GLU A 414 4.63 18.75 -10.99
C GLU A 414 6.13 18.52 -10.85
N GLY A 415 6.54 17.26 -11.03
CA GLY A 415 7.92 16.83 -10.96
C GLY A 415 8.72 17.01 -12.26
N PRO A 416 9.90 16.38 -12.35
CA PRO A 416 10.47 15.45 -11.38
C PRO A 416 10.86 16.14 -10.06
N ILE A 417 10.53 15.50 -8.94
CA ILE A 417 10.88 15.96 -7.59
C ILE A 417 11.89 14.99 -6.99
N ALA A 418 13.13 15.44 -6.82
CA ALA A 418 14.15 14.63 -6.15
C ALA A 418 13.79 14.34 -4.69
N VAL A 419 14.07 13.11 -4.25
CA VAL A 419 13.94 12.65 -2.87
C VAL A 419 15.31 12.26 -2.33
N TYR A 420 15.57 12.62 -1.07
CA TYR A 420 16.92 12.65 -0.52
C TYR A 420 17.08 11.78 0.72
N ASN A 421 18.26 11.18 0.85
CA ASN A 421 18.82 10.75 2.12
C ASN A 421 19.67 11.90 2.66
N THR A 422 19.64 12.16 3.97
CA THR A 422 20.55 13.12 4.60
C THR A 422 21.66 12.33 5.28
N ILE A 423 22.90 12.53 4.84
CA ILE A 423 24.04 11.70 5.22
C ILE A 423 25.15 12.59 5.78
N ALA A 424 25.78 12.13 6.86
CA ALA A 424 26.99 12.70 7.42
C ALA A 424 27.84 11.60 8.05
N GLU A 425 29.12 11.89 8.28
CA GLU A 425 30.11 10.90 8.71
C GLU A 425 30.94 11.39 9.90
N ILE A 426 31.13 10.49 10.88
CA ILE A 426 32.23 10.56 11.84
C ILE A 426 33.38 9.74 11.26
N ARG A 427 34.37 10.41 10.64
CA ARG A 427 35.45 9.71 9.96
C ARG A 427 36.34 8.92 10.94
N GLY A 428 36.47 7.62 10.68
CA GLY A 428 37.38 6.74 11.43
C GLY A 428 38.85 7.09 11.23
N VAL A 429 39.70 6.71 12.19
CA VAL A 429 41.14 7.01 12.17
C VAL A 429 41.96 5.86 11.60
N THR A 430 41.82 4.66 12.18
CA THR A 430 42.65 3.49 11.82
C THR A 430 42.12 2.71 10.63
N LYS A 431 40.80 2.73 10.43
CA LYS A 431 40.08 2.04 9.35
C LYS A 431 39.09 3.01 8.69
N PRO A 432 39.57 4.07 8.03
CA PRO A 432 38.71 5.11 7.47
C PRO A 432 37.81 4.62 6.32
N ASP A 433 38.13 3.47 5.73
CA ASP A 433 37.39 2.87 4.61
C ASP A 433 36.34 1.83 5.08
N GLU A 434 36.27 1.54 6.38
CA GLU A 434 35.24 0.67 6.97
C GLU A 434 34.10 1.51 7.56
N VAL A 435 32.86 1.12 7.31
CA VAL A 435 31.67 1.89 7.71
C VAL A 435 30.83 1.14 8.73
N VAL A 436 30.30 1.90 9.70
CA VAL A 436 29.20 1.48 10.58
C VAL A 436 28.01 2.37 10.27
N ILE A 437 26.93 1.79 9.76
CA ILE A 437 25.73 2.54 9.39
C ILE A 437 24.78 2.58 10.59
N VAL A 438 24.50 3.79 11.06
CA VAL A 438 23.43 4.09 12.01
C VAL A 438 22.41 4.93 11.26
N SER A 439 21.17 4.45 11.14
CA SER A 439 20.18 5.09 10.28
C SER A 439 18.77 5.00 10.84
N ALA A 440 17.94 5.95 10.40
CA ALA A 440 16.51 6.04 10.64
C ALA A 440 15.89 6.73 9.42
N HIS A 441 14.63 6.42 9.11
CA HIS A 441 13.90 7.19 8.11
C HIS A 441 13.28 8.43 8.75
N LEU A 442 13.38 9.58 8.07
CA LEU A 442 12.95 10.88 8.57
C LEU A 442 11.52 11.24 8.13
N ASP A 443 11.07 10.63 7.04
CA ASP A 443 9.74 10.79 6.50
C ASP A 443 8.68 10.08 7.35
N SER A 444 7.42 10.48 7.19
CA SER A 444 6.27 9.96 7.92
C SER A 444 4.98 10.20 7.16
N TRP A 445 3.92 9.46 7.48
CA TRP A 445 2.61 9.71 6.89
C TRP A 445 2.01 11.04 7.37
N ASN A 446 1.35 11.75 6.44
CA ASN A 446 0.68 13.02 6.68
C ASN A 446 -0.83 12.90 6.92
N GLY A 447 -1.22 11.90 7.69
CA GLY A 447 -2.61 11.80 8.14
C GLY A 447 -3.04 12.98 9.00
N PRO A 448 -4.34 13.29 9.02
CA PRO A 448 -4.88 14.32 9.89
C PRO A 448 -4.44 14.09 11.34
N GLY A 449 -4.00 15.14 12.02
CA GLY A 449 -3.48 15.06 13.39
C GLY A 449 -2.14 14.33 13.56
N SER A 450 -1.57 13.73 12.50
CA SER A 450 -0.27 13.06 12.55
C SER A 450 0.87 14.07 12.74
N GLN A 451 1.85 13.71 13.56
CA GLN A 451 3.08 14.47 13.78
C GLN A 451 4.35 13.67 13.40
N GLY A 452 4.17 12.43 12.91
CA GLY A 452 5.29 11.53 12.59
C GLY A 452 6.18 11.24 13.80
N THR A 453 5.64 11.23 15.02
CA THR A 453 6.42 11.12 16.26
C THR A 453 7.00 9.72 16.43
N THR A 454 6.16 8.68 16.50
CA THR A 454 6.62 7.29 16.68
C THR A 454 7.14 6.68 15.38
N ASP A 455 6.55 7.06 14.25
CA ASP A 455 6.91 6.59 12.91
C ASP A 455 7.27 7.81 12.04
N ASN A 456 8.53 8.24 12.01
CA ASN A 456 9.67 7.72 12.79
C ASN A 456 10.54 8.83 13.39
N GLY A 457 9.91 9.91 13.87
CA GLY A 457 10.60 10.98 14.58
C GLY A 457 11.47 10.46 15.72
N THR A 458 10.98 9.52 16.52
CA THR A 458 11.74 8.93 17.63
C THR A 458 13.01 8.23 17.15
N GLY A 459 12.98 7.51 16.03
CA GLY A 459 14.16 6.87 15.49
C GLY A 459 15.14 7.90 14.93
N SER A 460 14.65 8.88 14.17
CA SER A 460 15.47 9.97 13.65
C SER A 460 16.17 10.75 14.75
N SER A 461 15.47 11.11 15.81
CA SER A 461 16.01 11.85 16.97
C SER A 461 16.95 11.03 17.86
N VAL A 462 17.00 9.70 17.69
CA VAL A 462 17.98 8.84 18.38
C VAL A 462 19.26 8.69 17.55
N VAL A 463 19.14 8.81 16.22
CA VAL A 463 20.28 8.77 15.28
C VAL A 463 21.00 10.12 15.23
N LEU A 464 20.22 11.20 15.20
CA LEU A 464 20.67 12.56 15.50
C LEU A 464 21.19 12.60 16.94
#